data_AF-A0A6V8KPP9-F1
#
_entry.id   AF-A0A6V8KPP9-F1
#
_cell.length_a   1.000
_cell.length_b   1.000
_cell.length_c   1.000
_cell.angle_alpha   90.00
_cell.angle_beta   90.00
_cell.angle_gamma   90.00
#
_symmetry.space_group_name_H-M   'P 1'
#
loop_
_entity.id
_entity.type
_entity.pdbx_description
1 polymer ?
#
loop_
_entity_poly.entity_id
_entity_poly.type
_entity_poly.pdbx_seq_one_letter_code
_entity_poly.pdbx_strand_id
1 'polypeptide(L)'
;MLDNTRAQMQLTTNEPGPQAVRRLVAQLMDVDDVNRFLIEKITAISIRYDFGAGHALLGRRLRDVPLKRGRLFELMRSGNGLLLDQTGRLSVDGWGGRVDHVADSSDELDMRAVLLRPDGHVAWVGEDQQTLEVALARWFGNP
;
A
#
# COMPACT_ATOMS: atom_id res chain seq x y z
N MET A 1 -13.17 -10.95 -2.32
CA MET A 1 -12.54 -12.05 -3.09
C MET A 1 -13.56 -12.98 -3.74
N LEU A 2 -14.59 -13.45 -3.00
CA LEU A 2 -15.62 -14.39 -3.51
C LEU A 2 -16.26 -14.01 -4.85
N ASP A 3 -16.55 -12.72 -5.04
CA ASP A 3 -17.19 -12.23 -6.26
C ASP A 3 -16.29 -12.40 -7.50
N ASN A 4 -14.98 -12.17 -7.36
CA ASN A 4 -14.02 -12.38 -8.44
C ASN A 4 -13.94 -13.86 -8.85
N THR A 5 -13.94 -14.77 -7.88
CA THR A 5 -13.93 -16.21 -8.15
C THR A 5 -15.20 -16.65 -8.88
N ARG A 6 -16.38 -16.13 -8.51
CA ARG A 6 -17.63 -16.40 -9.24
C ARG A 6 -17.59 -15.88 -10.67
N ALA A 7 -17.08 -14.67 -10.89
CA ALA A 7 -16.91 -14.11 -12.23
C ALA A 7 -15.94 -14.95 -13.09
N GLN A 8 -14.79 -15.36 -12.53
CA GLN A 8 -13.83 -16.23 -13.22
C GLN A 8 -14.44 -17.59 -13.57
N MET A 9 -15.19 -18.21 -12.66
CA MET A 9 -15.91 -19.45 -12.94
C MET A 9 -16.89 -19.28 -14.11
N GLN A 10 -17.65 -18.18 -14.16
CA GLN A 10 -18.55 -17.90 -15.28
C GLN A 10 -17.78 -17.80 -16.62
N LEU A 11 -16.60 -17.18 -16.63
CA LEU A 11 -15.76 -17.07 -17.84
C LEU A 11 -15.17 -18.42 -18.32
N THR A 12 -15.31 -19.50 -17.55
CA THR A 12 -14.87 -20.86 -17.92
C THR A 12 -15.99 -21.76 -18.41
N THR A 13 -17.25 -21.35 -18.24
CA THR A 13 -18.42 -22.13 -18.68
C THR A 13 -18.49 -22.23 -20.21
N ASN A 14 -18.89 -23.39 -20.73
CA ASN A 14 -18.97 -23.66 -22.18
C ASN A 14 -20.29 -23.20 -22.84
N GLU A 15 -21.11 -22.43 -22.14
CA GLU A 15 -22.36 -21.90 -22.67
C GLU A 15 -22.12 -20.72 -23.64
N PRO A 16 -22.98 -20.53 -24.65
CA PRO A 16 -22.77 -19.49 -25.68
C PRO A 16 -22.65 -18.07 -25.12
N GLY A 17 -23.44 -17.72 -24.11
CA GLY A 17 -23.42 -16.41 -23.46
C GLY A 17 -22.08 -16.11 -22.76
N PRO A 18 -21.65 -16.92 -21.79
CA PRO A 18 -20.33 -16.79 -21.16
C PRO A 18 -19.15 -16.81 -22.14
N GLN A 19 -19.21 -17.61 -23.20
CA GLN A 19 -18.18 -17.61 -24.24
C GLN A 19 -18.11 -16.29 -25.01
N ALA A 20 -19.24 -15.61 -25.25
CA ALA A 20 -19.26 -14.27 -25.85
C ALA A 20 -18.62 -13.23 -24.91
N VAL A 21 -18.95 -13.27 -23.61
CA VAL A 21 -18.34 -12.40 -22.60
C VAL A 21 -16.84 -12.66 -22.48
N ARG A 22 -16.41 -13.93 -22.49
CA ARG A 22 -14.99 -14.32 -22.47
C ARG A 22 -14.21 -13.71 -23.64
N ARG A 23 -14.75 -13.75 -24.86
CA ARG A 23 -14.10 -13.12 -26.02
C ARG A 23 -13.99 -11.60 -25.89
N LEU A 24 -15.03 -10.94 -25.37
CA LEU A 24 -14.99 -9.50 -25.09
C LEU A 24 -13.93 -9.17 -24.03
N VAL A 25 -13.92 -9.90 -22.90
CA VAL A 25 -12.92 -9.72 -21.84
C VAL A 25 -11.50 -9.95 -22.37
N ALA A 26 -11.30 -10.94 -23.25
CA ALA A 26 -10.00 -11.16 -23.89
C ALA A 26 -9.53 -9.95 -24.70
N GLN A 27 -10.42 -9.30 -25.47
CA GLN A 27 -10.08 -8.05 -26.18
C GLN A 27 -9.79 -6.90 -25.20
N LEU A 28 -10.53 -6.80 -24.09
CA LEU A 28 -10.25 -5.80 -23.07
C LEU A 28 -8.91 -6.04 -22.36
N MET A 29 -8.44 -7.28 -22.27
CA MET A 29 -7.12 -7.60 -21.70
C MET A 29 -5.94 -7.11 -22.56
N ASP A 30 -6.18 -6.77 -23.83
CA ASP A 30 -5.17 -6.12 -24.68
C ASP A 30 -4.97 -4.63 -24.33
N VAL A 31 -5.83 -4.07 -23.46
CA VAL A 31 -5.67 -2.72 -22.91
C VAL A 31 -4.86 -2.79 -21.62
N ASP A 32 -3.66 -2.20 -21.61
CA ASP A 32 -2.71 -2.26 -20.49
C ASP A 32 -3.33 -1.89 -19.13
N ASP A 33 -4.15 -0.85 -19.09
CA ASP A 33 -4.81 -0.40 -17.85
C ASP A 33 -5.83 -1.42 -17.31
N VAL A 34 -6.56 -2.10 -18.19
CA VAL A 34 -7.51 -3.16 -17.81
C VAL A 34 -6.74 -4.38 -17.32
N ASN A 35 -5.70 -4.76 -18.05
CA ASN A 35 -4.83 -5.88 -17.68
C ASN A 35 -4.21 -5.64 -16.29
N ARG A 36 -3.61 -4.46 -16.09
CA ARG A 36 -3.06 -4.04 -14.80
C ARG A 36 -4.11 -4.09 -13.69
N PHE A 37 -5.29 -3.52 -13.91
CA PHE A 37 -6.37 -3.54 -12.92
C PHE A 37 -6.76 -4.96 -12.49
N LEU A 38 -6.92 -5.89 -13.45
CA LEU A 38 -7.29 -7.27 -13.15
C LEU A 38 -6.17 -8.03 -12.44
N ILE A 39 -4.91 -7.86 -12.87
CA ILE A 39 -3.74 -8.47 -12.21
C ILE A 39 -3.61 -7.95 -10.78
N GLU A 40 -3.71 -6.64 -10.57
CA GLU A 40 -3.65 -6.04 -9.24
C GLU A 40 -4.75 -6.58 -8.32
N LYS A 41 -5.97 -6.74 -8.85
CA LYS A 41 -7.11 -7.28 -8.12
C LYS A 41 -6.92 -8.75 -7.73
N ILE A 42 -6.31 -9.56 -8.60
CA ILE A 42 -6.04 -10.99 -8.36
C ILE A 42 -4.89 -11.17 -7.38
N THR A 43 -3.81 -10.41 -7.53
CA THR A 43 -2.62 -10.46 -6.67
C THR A 43 -2.82 -9.76 -5.33
N ALA A 44 -3.97 -9.11 -5.13
CA ALA A 44 -4.36 -8.39 -3.92
C ALA A 44 -3.43 -7.21 -3.55
N ILE A 45 -2.55 -6.78 -4.46
CA ILE A 45 -1.62 -5.67 -4.22
C ILE A 45 -2.32 -4.30 -4.25
N SER A 46 -3.51 -4.21 -4.85
CA SER A 46 -4.33 -2.98 -4.85
C SER A 46 -5.29 -2.87 -3.67
N ILE A 47 -5.21 -3.76 -2.67
CA ILE A 47 -6.00 -3.62 -1.45
C ILE A 47 -5.71 -2.25 -0.82
N ARG A 48 -6.80 -1.53 -0.54
CA ARG A 48 -6.79 -0.26 0.16
C ARG A 48 -7.77 -0.32 1.33
N TYR A 49 -7.28 -0.11 2.53
CA TYR A 49 -8.13 0.10 3.69
C TYR A 49 -8.69 1.53 3.69
N ASP A 50 -9.92 1.67 4.18
CA ASP A 50 -10.49 3.00 4.41
C ASP A 50 -9.93 3.58 5.71
N PHE A 51 -8.93 4.44 5.58
CA PHE A 51 -8.34 5.19 6.69
C PHE A 51 -8.88 6.62 6.80
N GLY A 52 -9.87 6.97 5.95
CA GLY A 52 -10.41 8.32 5.81
C GLY A 52 -9.85 9.08 4.61
N ALA A 53 -10.23 10.35 4.52
CA ALA A 53 -9.74 11.27 3.49
C ALA A 53 -8.26 11.62 3.68
N GLY A 54 -7.56 11.91 2.59
CA GLY A 54 -6.14 12.29 2.61
C GLY A 54 -5.40 11.87 1.34
N HIS A 55 -4.10 11.61 1.50
CA HIS A 55 -3.21 11.25 0.40
C HIS A 55 -3.67 9.99 -0.35
N ALA A 56 -3.41 9.91 -1.67
CA ALA A 56 -3.86 8.80 -2.52
C ALA A 56 -3.31 7.41 -2.11
N LEU A 57 -2.14 7.41 -1.43
CA LEU A 57 -1.52 6.21 -0.88
C LEU A 57 -2.09 5.78 0.46
N LEU A 58 -2.86 6.63 1.15
CA LEU A 58 -3.39 6.32 2.47
C LEU A 58 -4.24 5.04 2.42
N GLY A 59 -3.90 4.08 3.28
CA GLY A 59 -4.53 2.77 3.37
C GLY A 59 -4.08 1.77 2.30
N ARG A 60 -3.21 2.13 1.34
CA ARG A 60 -2.59 1.18 0.40
C ARG A 60 -1.32 0.60 0.99
N ARG A 61 -0.94 -0.59 0.54
CA ARG A 61 0.38 -1.16 0.83
C ARG A 61 1.45 -0.42 0.03
N LEU A 62 2.55 -0.03 0.69
CA LEU A 62 3.71 0.52 -0.01
C LEU A 62 4.49 -0.63 -0.66
N ARG A 63 4.85 -0.45 -1.94
CA ARG A 63 5.72 -1.41 -2.63
C ARG A 63 7.13 -1.38 -2.03
N ASP A 64 7.90 -2.42 -2.29
CA ASP A 64 9.31 -2.40 -1.92
C ASP A 64 10.04 -1.36 -2.79
N VAL A 65 10.71 -0.41 -2.15
CA VAL A 65 11.46 0.66 -2.80
C VAL A 65 12.93 0.61 -2.40
N PRO A 66 13.86 0.90 -3.32
CA PRO A 66 15.26 1.06 -2.97
C PRO A 66 15.45 2.34 -2.16
N LEU A 67 16.19 2.23 -1.06
CA LEU A 67 16.64 3.33 -0.22
C LEU A 67 18.16 3.49 -0.42
N LYS A 68 18.75 4.59 0.05
CA LYS A 68 20.21 4.77 -0.03
C LYS A 68 20.97 3.70 0.75
N ARG A 69 20.41 3.20 1.86
CA ARG A 69 21.05 2.23 2.76
C ARG A 69 20.52 0.79 2.65
N GLY A 70 19.69 0.47 1.66
CA GLY A 70 19.13 -0.88 1.50
C GLY A 70 17.76 -0.87 0.85
N ARG A 71 16.87 -1.80 1.21
CA ARG A 71 15.50 -1.86 0.70
C ARG A 71 14.46 -1.73 1.83
N LEU A 72 13.32 -1.13 1.51
CA LEU A 72 12.24 -0.91 2.47
C LEU A 72 11.84 -2.20 3.21
N PHE A 73 11.61 -3.29 2.48
CA PHE A 73 11.13 -4.54 3.09
C PHE A 73 12.14 -5.21 4.02
N GLU A 74 13.42 -4.86 3.94
CA GLU A 74 14.43 -5.35 4.87
C GLU A 74 14.27 -4.73 6.26
N LEU A 75 13.88 -3.45 6.30
CA LEU A 75 13.63 -2.70 7.53
C LEU A 75 12.35 -3.15 8.24
N MET A 76 11.38 -3.69 7.51
CA MET A 76 10.10 -4.13 8.05
C MET A 76 10.13 -5.53 8.70
N ARG A 77 11.29 -6.20 8.71
CA ARG A 77 11.42 -7.56 9.27
C ARG A 77 11.22 -7.63 10.79
N SER A 78 11.36 -6.51 11.49
CA SER A 78 11.11 -6.42 12.94
C SER A 78 9.62 -6.63 13.28
N GLY A 79 8.72 -6.38 12.33
CA GLY A 79 7.27 -6.37 12.58
C GLY A 79 6.79 -5.12 13.34
N ASN A 80 7.65 -4.11 13.48
CA ASN A 80 7.26 -2.81 14.05
C ASN A 80 6.58 -1.93 12.99
N GLY A 81 5.92 -0.85 13.44
CA GLY A 81 5.62 0.27 12.55
C GLY A 81 6.90 0.91 12.05
N LEU A 82 6.85 1.61 10.92
CA LEU A 82 8.03 2.25 10.36
C LEU A 82 7.69 3.65 9.86
N LEU A 83 8.40 4.66 10.37
CA LEU A 83 8.42 5.99 9.79
C LEU A 83 9.63 6.10 8.86
N LEU A 84 9.38 6.22 7.56
CA LEU A 84 10.40 6.58 6.59
C LEU A 84 10.35 8.11 6.37
N ASP A 85 11.37 8.81 6.85
CA ASP A 85 11.48 10.27 6.78
C ASP A 85 12.60 10.70 5.83
N GLN A 86 12.25 11.26 4.67
CA GLN A 86 13.24 11.80 3.72
C GLN A 86 13.74 13.20 4.12
N THR A 87 13.11 13.84 5.11
CA THR A 87 13.46 15.19 5.57
C THR A 87 14.47 15.20 6.72
N GLY A 88 14.48 14.13 7.52
CA GLY A 88 15.29 14.00 8.74
C GLY A 88 14.88 14.95 9.87
N ARG A 89 13.65 15.49 9.82
CA ARG A 89 13.15 16.49 10.78
C ARG A 89 12.07 15.93 11.71
N LEU A 90 11.53 14.75 11.42
CA LEU A 90 10.45 14.14 12.18
C LEU A 90 11.00 13.32 13.35
N SER A 91 10.15 13.10 14.35
CA SER A 91 10.46 12.25 15.49
C SER A 91 9.29 11.33 15.85
N VAL A 92 9.62 10.17 16.40
CA VAL A 92 8.68 9.18 16.96
C VAL A 92 8.89 9.01 18.47
N ASP A 93 9.47 10.00 19.15
CA ASP A 93 9.71 9.97 20.60
C ASP A 93 8.42 9.65 21.36
N GLY A 94 8.49 8.67 22.27
CA GLY A 94 7.32 8.09 22.96
C GLY A 94 6.76 6.83 22.30
N TRP A 95 7.03 6.60 21.02
CA TRP A 95 6.64 5.37 20.31
C TRP A 95 7.79 4.40 20.06
N GLY A 96 8.96 4.67 20.65
CA GLY A 96 10.11 3.78 20.63
C GLY A 96 9.74 2.35 21.05
N GLY A 97 10.22 1.36 20.31
CA GLY A 97 9.88 -0.05 20.50
C GLY A 97 8.60 -0.51 19.81
N ARG A 98 7.74 0.41 19.34
CA ARG A 98 6.57 0.12 18.49
C ARG A 98 6.74 0.64 17.07
N VAL A 99 7.47 1.75 16.91
CA VAL A 99 7.72 2.40 15.62
C VAL A 99 9.21 2.65 15.46
N ASP A 100 9.77 2.11 14.38
CA ASP A 100 11.15 2.32 13.96
C ASP A 100 11.21 3.61 13.12
N HIS A 101 12.13 4.52 13.43
CA HIS A 101 12.36 5.74 12.64
C HIS A 101 13.57 5.56 11.73
N VAL A 102 13.34 5.72 10.43
CA VAL A 102 14.35 5.62 9.38
C VAL A 102 14.40 6.93 8.61
N ALA A 103 15.39 7.75 8.94
CA ALA A 103 15.67 8.98 8.20
C ALA A 103 16.47 8.68 6.93
N ASP A 104 15.85 8.14 5.88
CA ASP A 104 16.48 7.81 4.60
C ASP A 104 15.64 8.28 3.40
N SER A 105 16.24 8.32 2.22
CA SER A 105 15.61 8.84 0.99
C SER A 105 15.58 7.80 -0.13
N SER A 106 14.64 7.96 -1.05
CA SER A 106 14.44 7.13 -2.22
C SER A 106 14.06 8.00 -3.42
N ASP A 107 14.73 7.80 -4.54
CA ASP A 107 14.40 8.48 -5.80
C ASP A 107 13.06 7.98 -6.39
N GLU A 108 12.49 6.89 -5.85
CA GLU A 108 11.19 6.35 -6.26
C GLU A 108 10.01 6.84 -5.39
N LEU A 109 10.28 7.65 -4.35
CA LEU A 109 9.25 8.16 -3.45
C LEU A 109 9.08 9.68 -3.61
N ASP A 110 7.97 10.08 -4.25
CA ASP A 110 7.58 11.48 -4.42
C ASP A 110 6.99 12.14 -3.16
N MET A 111 7.16 11.54 -1.98
CA MET A 111 6.58 12.00 -0.72
C MET A 111 7.64 12.26 0.35
N ARG A 112 7.47 13.31 1.16
CA ARG A 112 8.48 13.75 2.13
C ARG A 112 8.71 12.77 3.28
N ALA A 113 7.64 12.22 3.84
CA ALA A 113 7.70 11.14 4.81
C ALA A 113 6.44 10.28 4.73
N VAL A 114 6.57 9.03 5.19
CA VAL A 114 5.48 8.05 5.21
C VAL A 114 5.54 7.21 6.48
N LEU A 115 4.39 7.06 7.14
CA LEU A 115 4.22 6.16 8.27
C LEU A 115 3.57 4.87 7.78
N LEU A 116 4.23 3.74 8.04
CA LEU A 116 3.78 2.40 7.71
C LEU A 116 3.37 1.66 8.96
N ARG A 117 2.26 0.93 8.85
CA ARG A 117 1.89 -0.12 9.80
C ARG A 117 2.83 -1.33 9.67
N PRO A 118 2.85 -2.23 10.68
CA PRO A 118 3.57 -3.50 10.60
C PRO A 118 3.26 -4.36 9.37
N ASP A 119 2.06 -4.21 8.79
CA ASP A 119 1.62 -4.92 7.59
C ASP A 119 2.02 -4.22 6.26
N GLY A 120 2.74 -3.10 6.32
CA GLY A 120 3.20 -2.33 5.16
C GLY A 120 2.17 -1.37 4.58
N HIS A 121 0.99 -1.20 5.21
CA HIS A 121 0.01 -0.22 4.76
C HIS A 121 0.35 1.18 5.27
N VAL A 122 0.17 2.15 4.39
CA VAL A 122 0.41 3.57 4.66
C VAL A 122 -0.66 4.10 5.62
N ALA A 123 -0.24 4.47 6.81
CA ALA A 123 -1.07 5.04 7.87
C ALA A 123 -1.10 6.58 7.85
N TRP A 124 -0.08 7.22 7.28
CA TRP A 124 0.04 8.67 7.13
C TRP A 124 1.10 9.03 6.08
N VAL A 125 0.95 10.19 5.45
CA VAL A 125 1.92 10.78 4.51
C VAL A 125 1.95 12.29 4.78
N GLY A 126 3.14 12.88 4.88
CA GLY A 126 3.29 14.31 5.09
C GLY A 126 4.71 14.71 5.49
N GLU A 127 4.84 15.91 6.06
CA GLU A 127 6.11 16.44 6.62
C GLU A 127 5.91 17.21 7.93
N ASP A 128 4.68 17.26 8.45
CA ASP A 128 4.34 18.00 9.67
C ASP A 128 4.29 17.09 10.90
N GLN A 129 5.07 17.44 11.92
CA GLN A 129 5.21 16.67 13.16
C GLN A 129 3.89 16.53 13.93
N GLN A 130 3.04 17.56 13.96
CA GLN A 130 1.78 17.51 14.70
C GLN A 130 0.81 16.51 14.07
N THR A 131 0.70 16.51 12.74
CA THR A 131 -0.13 15.53 12.03
C THR A 131 0.42 14.11 12.14
N LEU A 132 1.75 13.94 12.23
CA LEU A 132 2.39 12.66 12.49
C LEU A 132 2.03 12.13 13.88
N GLU A 133 2.10 12.95 14.92
CA GLU A 133 1.75 12.56 16.29
C GLU A 133 0.30 12.09 16.42
N VAL A 134 -0.63 12.76 15.73
CA VAL A 134 -2.03 12.32 15.66
C VAL A 134 -2.15 10.94 15.00
N ALA A 135 -1.40 10.70 13.92
CA ALA A 135 -1.38 9.40 13.26
C ALA A 135 -0.74 8.31 14.13
N LEU A 136 0.36 8.62 14.81
CA LEU A 136 1.04 7.72 15.75
C LEU A 136 0.09 7.31 16.88
N ALA A 137 -0.59 8.28 17.50
CA ALA A 137 -1.58 8.01 18.54
C ALA A 137 -2.73 7.11 18.05
N ARG A 138 -3.24 7.36 16.83
CA ARG A 138 -4.34 6.58 16.23
C ARG A 138 -3.97 5.12 15.98
N TRP A 139 -2.77 4.85 15.46
CA TRP A 139 -2.40 3.52 14.99
C TRP A 139 -1.53 2.72 15.96
N PHE A 140 -0.77 3.40 16.82
CA PHE A 140 0.19 2.79 17.74
C PHE A 140 -0.11 3.08 19.21
N GLY A 141 -1.21 3.79 19.51
CA GLY A 141 -1.64 4.14 20.88
C GLY A 141 -0.90 5.35 21.43
N ASN A 142 -1.13 5.68 22.70
CA ASN A 142 -0.46 6.82 23.34
C ASN A 142 1.06 6.55 23.55
N PRO A 143 1.88 7.62 23.59
CA PRO A 143 3.30 7.51 23.90
C PRO A 143 3.54 6.93 25.30
#